data_AF-A0A5J9VUV5-F1
#
_entry.id   AF-A0A5J9VUV5-F1
#
_cell.length_a   1.000
_cell.length_b   1.000
_cell.length_c   1.000
_cell.angle_alpha   90.00
_cell.angle_beta   90.00
_cell.angle_gamma   90.00
#
_symmetry.space_group_name_H-M   'P 1'
#
loop_
_entity.id
_entity.type
_entity.pdbx_description
1 polymer ?
#
loop_
_entity_poly.entity_id
_entity_poly.type
_entity_poly.pdbx_seq_one_letter_code
_entity_poly.pdbx_strand_id
1 'polypeptide(L)'
;MNEGPSWRCINHHHPATFDKLAMDPDLKRSVIADLDRFLKRKDYYRRIGKASKRGYLLYGPPGTGKSSLVAAMANYLRFSLYDLDLSRRW
;
A
#
# COMPACT_ATOMS: atom_id res chain seq x y z
N MET A 1 28.54 -15.46 -12.34
CA MET A 1 27.77 -14.21 -12.51
C MET A 1 26.58 -14.30 -11.57
N ASN A 2 26.60 -13.56 -10.46
CA ASN A 2 25.55 -13.58 -9.45
C ASN A 2 24.46 -12.59 -9.85
N GLU A 3 23.47 -13.05 -10.61
CA GLU A 3 22.21 -12.32 -10.74
C GLU A 3 21.26 -12.81 -9.65
N GLY A 4 21.45 -12.30 -8.43
CA GLY A 4 20.40 -12.40 -7.41
C GLY A 4 19.14 -11.64 -7.85
N PRO A 5 17.97 -11.89 -7.23
CA PRO A 5 16.73 -11.21 -7.58
C PRO A 5 16.92 -9.69 -7.49
N SER A 6 16.96 -9.04 -8.64
CA SER A 6 17.15 -7.59 -8.73
C SER A 6 15.81 -6.90 -8.54
N TRP A 7 15.72 -6.06 -7.50
CA TRP A 7 14.59 -5.14 -7.35
C TRP A 7 14.55 -4.21 -8.56
N ARG A 8 13.49 -4.34 -9.38
CA ARG A 8 13.25 -3.40 -10.48
C ARG A 8 12.39 -2.27 -9.96
N CYS A 9 12.96 -1.06 -9.95
CA CYS A 9 12.19 0.13 -9.66
C CYS A 9 11.26 0.39 -10.86
N ILE A 10 9.98 0.09 -10.71
CA ILE A 10 8.98 0.55 -11.67
C ILE A 10 8.60 1.95 -11.20
N ASN A 11 8.95 2.97 -11.98
CA ASN A 11 8.51 4.35 -11.75
C ASN A 11 6.98 4.41 -11.86
N HIS A 12 6.29 4.09 -10.78
CA HIS A 12 4.84 4.12 -10.72
C HIS A 12 4.37 5.54 -10.45
N HIS A 13 4.27 6.34 -11.51
CA HIS A 13 3.45 7.55 -11.49
C HIS A 13 1.97 7.17 -11.70
N HIS A 14 1.42 6.34 -10.80
CA HIS A 14 0.04 5.85 -10.96
C HIS A 14 -0.92 7.00 -10.64
N PRO A 15 -1.85 7.40 -11.54
CA PRO A 15 -2.71 8.57 -11.35
C PRO A 15 -3.85 8.37 -10.33
N ALA A 16 -3.84 7.26 -9.58
CA ALA A 16 -4.92 6.90 -8.67
C ALA A 16 -4.81 7.68 -7.37
N THR A 17 -5.90 8.35 -7.03
CA THR A 17 -6.09 9.02 -5.74
C THR A 17 -7.37 8.47 -5.12
N PHE A 18 -7.54 8.65 -3.80
CA PHE A 18 -8.78 8.28 -3.13
C PHE A 18 -10.00 8.99 -3.73
N ASP A 19 -9.83 10.17 -4.31
CA ASP A 19 -10.93 10.91 -4.97
C ASP A 19 -11.40 10.23 -6.24
N LYS A 20 -10.47 9.71 -7.06
CA LYS A 20 -10.78 9.02 -8.32
C LYS A 20 -11.26 7.58 -8.12
N LEU A 21 -11.13 7.04 -6.91
CA LEU A 21 -11.50 5.66 -6.62
C LEU A 21 -13.00 5.57 -6.30
N ALA A 22 -13.75 4.85 -7.13
CA ALA A 22 -15.14 4.49 -6.87
C ALA A 22 -15.19 3.37 -5.81
N MET A 23 -15.65 3.69 -4.61
CA MET A 23 -15.86 2.76 -3.51
C MET A 23 -16.89 3.35 -2.54
N ASP A 24 -17.40 2.52 -1.63
CA ASP A 24 -18.27 2.97 -0.55
C ASP A 24 -17.62 4.13 0.25
N PRO A 25 -18.32 5.26 0.45
CA PRO A 25 -17.76 6.44 1.12
C PRO A 25 -17.32 6.18 2.56
N ASP A 26 -18.04 5.34 3.30
CA ASP A 26 -17.73 5.07 4.71
C ASP A 26 -16.54 4.13 4.82
N LEU A 27 -16.45 3.13 3.94
CA LEU A 27 -15.26 2.32 3.79
C LEU A 27 -14.04 3.18 3.42
N LYS A 28 -14.18 4.12 2.47
CA LYS A 28 -13.11 5.04 2.07
C LYS A 28 -12.59 5.83 3.26
N ARG A 29 -13.49 6.42 4.05
CA ARG A 29 -13.15 7.18 5.26
C ARG A 29 -12.43 6.31 6.29
N SER A 30 -12.90 5.09 6.52
CA SER A 30 -12.28 4.17 7.49
C SER A 30 -10.84 3.82 7.11
N VAL A 31 -10.57 3.58 5.82
CA VAL A 31 -9.22 3.27 5.32
C VAL A 31 -8.31 4.48 5.48
N ILE A 32 -8.76 5.69 5.09
CA ILE A 32 -7.97 6.91 5.24
C ILE A 32 -7.65 7.20 6.72
N ALA A 33 -8.65 7.09 7.60
CA ALA A 33 -8.46 7.30 9.03
C ALA A 33 -7.45 6.31 9.64
N ASP A 34 -7.43 5.06 9.16
CA ASP A 34 -6.45 4.07 9.58
C ASP A 34 -5.03 4.38 9.09
N LEU A 35 -4.89 4.85 7.84
CA LEU A 35 -3.62 5.32 7.30
C LEU A 35 -3.05 6.50 8.10
N ASP A 36 -3.89 7.48 8.45
CA ASP A 36 -3.49 8.61 9.29
C ASP A 36 -3.06 8.15 10.68
N ARG A 37 -3.79 7.20 11.27
CA ARG A 37 -3.46 6.61 12.57
C ARG A 37 -2.12 5.87 12.51
N PHE A 38 -1.84 5.16 11.43
CA PHE A 38 -0.57 4.48 11.22
C PHE A 38 0.61 5.48 11.18
N LEU A 39 0.47 6.57 10.42
CA LEU A 39 1.48 7.63 10.35
C LEU A 39 1.74 8.29 11.71
N LYS A 40 0.67 8.71 12.41
CA LYS A 40 0.76 9.39 13.72
C LYS A 40 1.42 8.54 14.80
N ARG A 41 1.26 7.21 14.73
CA ARG A 41 1.79 6.29 15.75
C ARG A 41 3.23 5.87 15.50
N LYS A 42 3.85 6.24 14.37
CA LYS A 42 5.24 5.87 14.05
C LYS A 42 6.22 6.24 15.17
N ASP A 43 6.06 7.42 15.77
CA ASP A 43 6.92 7.87 16.88
C ASP A 43 6.69 7.10 18.17
N TYR A 44 5.44 6.75 18.46
CA TYR A 44 5.08 5.93 19.60
C TYR A 44 5.72 4.53 19.50
N TYR A 45 5.57 3.87 18.34
CA TYR A 45 6.17 2.56 18.08
C TYR A 45 7.70 2.59 18.18
N ARG A 46 8.31 3.67 17.68
CA ARG A 46 9.76 3.91 17.79
C ARG A 46 10.23 4.01 19.24
N ARG A 47 9.49 4.73 20.10
CA ARG A 47 9.82 4.90 21.53
C ARG A 47 9.77 3.58 22.31
N ILE A 48 8.81 2.71 22.00
CA ILE A 48 8.66 1.42 22.67
C ILE A 48 9.48 0.29 22.03
N GLY A 49 10.34 0.60 21.04
CA GLY A 49 11.20 -0.36 20.36
C GLY A 49 10.47 -1.40 19.49
N LYS A 50 9.21 -1.15 19.08
CA LYS A 50 8.43 -2.07 18.25
C LYS A 50 8.37 -1.61 16.80
N ALA A 51 8.42 -2.56 15.86
CA ALA A 51 8.25 -2.25 14.44
C ALA A 51 6.82 -1.79 14.15
N SER A 52 6.67 -0.62 13.53
CA SER A 52 5.37 -0.14 13.05
C SER A 52 5.04 -0.80 11.71
N LYS A 53 4.36 -1.94 11.76
CA LYS A 53 3.91 -2.70 10.59
C LYS A 53 2.39 -2.67 10.48
N ARG A 54 1.86 -2.54 9.27
CA ARG A 54 0.42 -2.58 8.97
C ARG A 54 0.21 -3.42 7.72
N GLY A 55 -0.72 -4.38 7.79
CA GLY A 55 -1.08 -5.25 6.67
C GLY A 55 -2.56 -5.08 6.32
N TYR A 56 -2.86 -5.11 5.02
CA TYR A 56 -4.21 -5.05 4.48
C TYR A 56 -4.44 -6.25 3.57
N LEU A 57 -5.61 -6.88 3.66
CA LEU A 57 -6.06 -7.91 2.74
C LEU A 57 -7.21 -7.35 1.91
N LEU A 58 -6.99 -7.20 0.61
CA LEU A 58 -8.00 -6.75 -0.33
C LEU A 58 -8.54 -7.96 -1.10
N TYR A 59 -9.83 -8.24 -0.96
CA TYR A 59 -10.49 -9.37 -1.62
C TYR A 59 -11.72 -8.89 -2.40
N GLY A 60 -12.09 -9.65 -3.43
CA GLY A 60 -13.26 -9.38 -4.28
C GLY A 60 -13.03 -9.76 -5.74
N PRO A 61 -14.09 -9.71 -6.58
CA PRO A 61 -14.02 -10.06 -8.00
C PRO A 61 -12.91 -9.33 -8.78
N PRO A 62 -12.33 -9.92 -9.83
CA PRO A 62 -11.34 -9.21 -10.67
C PRO A 62 -11.95 -7.91 -11.24
N GLY A 63 -11.13 -6.88 -11.46
CA GLY A 63 -11.58 -5.60 -12.00
C GLY A 63 -12.22 -4.61 -11.00
N THR A 64 -12.39 -4.98 -9.73
CA THR A 64 -12.97 -4.11 -8.67
C THR A 64 -12.04 -3.04 -8.10
N GLY A 65 -10.93 -2.72 -8.79
CA GLY A 65 -10.05 -1.63 -8.38
C GLY A 65 -9.14 -1.91 -7.17
N LYS A 66 -8.95 -3.17 -6.77
CA LYS A 66 -8.04 -3.55 -5.66
C LYS A 66 -6.62 -2.99 -5.85
N SER A 67 -6.01 -3.22 -7.02
CA SER A 67 -4.67 -2.68 -7.33
C SER A 67 -4.67 -1.15 -7.41
N SER A 68 -5.75 -0.54 -7.91
CA SER A 68 -5.93 0.91 -7.94
C SER A 68 -6.02 1.50 -6.52
N LEU A 69 -6.65 0.79 -5.58
CA LEU A 69 -6.69 1.18 -4.17
C LEU A 69 -5.29 1.13 -3.55
N VAL A 70 -4.50 0.08 -3.81
CA VAL A 70 -3.10 0.01 -3.34
C VAL A 70 -2.29 1.19 -3.86
N ALA A 71 -2.43 1.54 -5.15
CA ALA A 71 -1.77 2.70 -5.73
C ALA A 71 -2.23 4.02 -5.08
N ALA A 72 -3.53 4.19 -4.81
CA ALA A 72 -4.06 5.35 -4.12
C ALA A 72 -3.52 5.47 -2.67
N MET A 73 -3.40 4.35 -1.96
CA MET A 73 -2.82 4.30 -0.62
C MET A 73 -1.33 4.70 -0.64
N ALA A 74 -0.56 4.16 -1.59
CA ALA A 74 0.85 4.51 -1.77
C ALA A 74 1.04 6.00 -2.06
N ASN A 75 0.23 6.56 -2.97
CA ASN A 75 0.23 7.99 -3.28
C ASN A 75 -0.15 8.85 -2.07
N TYR A 76 -1.18 8.45 -1.31
CA TYR A 76 -1.62 9.16 -0.10
C TYR A 76 -0.51 9.20 0.96
N LEU A 77 0.18 8.08 1.18
CA LEU A 77 1.29 7.96 2.13
C LEU A 77 2.61 8.55 1.61
N ARG A 78 2.69 8.87 0.31
CA ARG A 78 3.94 9.17 -0.42
C ARG A 78 4.99 8.06 -0.30
N PHE A 79 4.55 6.81 -0.41
CA PHE A 79 5.40 5.62 -0.33
C PHE A 79 5.67 5.04 -1.72
N SER A 80 6.84 4.44 -1.90
CA SER A 80 7.16 3.65 -3.08
C SER A 80 6.40 2.33 -3.06
N LEU A 81 5.80 1.96 -4.19
CA LEU A 81 5.13 0.67 -4.36
C LEU A 81 6.13 -0.38 -4.82
N TYR A 82 6.15 -1.52 -4.13
CA TYR A 82 6.96 -2.68 -4.48
C TYR A 82 6.03 -3.85 -4.77
N ASP A 83 6.08 -4.39 -5.98
CA ASP A 83 5.34 -5.58 -6.36
C ASP A 83 6.19 -6.82 -6.11
N LEU A 84 5.57 -7.84 -5.51
CA LEU A 84 6.23 -9.10 -5.17
C LEU A 84 5.36 -10.26 -5.63
N ASP A 85 5.82 -10.93 -6.69
CA ASP A 85 5.20 -12.14 -7.20
C ASP A 85 5.81 -13.36 -6.51
N LEU A 86 5.04 -13.98 -5.61
CA LEU A 86 5.44 -15.19 -4.86
C LEU A 86 5.38 -16.47 -5.70
N SER A 87 4.79 -16.42 -6.90
CA SER A 87 4.75 -17.58 -7.81
C SER A 87 6.07 -17.76 -8.56
N ARG A 88 6.87 -16.70 -8.68
CA ARG A 88 8.23 -16.78 -9.23
C ARG A 88 9.12 -17.52 -8.24
N ARG A 89 9.49 -18.74 -8.63
CA ARG A 89 10.52 -19.53 -7.96
C ARG A 89 11.82 -18.72 -8.00
N TRP A 90 12.39 -18.48 -6.81
CA TRP A 90 13.66 -17.78 -6.60
C TRP A 90 14.83 -18.50 -7.25
#